data_AF-A0AAD7SBK1-F1
#
_entry.id   AF-A0AAD7SBK1-F1
#
_cell.length_a   1.000
_cell.length_b   1.000
_cell.length_c   1.000
_cell.angle_alpha   90.00
_cell.angle_beta   90.00
_cell.angle_gamma   90.00
#
_symmetry.space_group_name_H-M   'P 1'
#
loop_
_entity.id
_entity.type
_entity.pdbx_description
1 polymer ?
#
loop_
_entity_poly.entity_id
_entity_poly.type
_entity_poly.pdbx_seq_one_letter_code
_entity_poly.pdbx_strand_id
1 'polypeptide(L)'
;MASKLLHRLIRERLCDIAHLLENPDMTPPICLTKNGSPYQLEVKRGASVEEDPNSPGDPTARFHMEKVVSLESLVMGTIENAFKQMDDLIEKEKVSYSISGGCCALAAVHLMGKLYMANAGDSRAIIIRNDEVVPMSNEFTPETERRRLQYLGFLRPELLGNEFTHIEFPRRIQHKELGKKMLFRDHTMDGWAYKTIVEDDLKFPLIYGEGKKARVMATIGVTRGLGDHDLKVYNSNIHIKPFLSCCPEVKVYNMEDYKHGPDDVIVMGTDGLWDVTTDREVADAVTGFLSGCEPNDPMRYTLAAQDLLMRSRGVLKERGWRLPNDRLGSGDDITVFVIPLAGPKQYAIVTHCSKGDTSEHREGKSQVKSTTAVNVMAAIRKKLVIVGDGACGKTCLLIVFSKDQFPEVYVPTVFENYIADIEVDCKQVELALWDTAGQEDYDRLRPLSYPDTDVILMCFSIDSPDSLENIPEKWTPEVKHFCPNVPIILVGNKKDLRNDEHTRRELAKMKQDPVKPEEGRDMANRISAFGYLECSAKTKDGVREVFEMATRAALQVRKRKKRGGCLLL
;
A
#
# COMPACT_ATOMS: atom_id res chain seq x y z
N MET A 1 5.14 -9.48 9.29
CA MET A 1 4.58 -10.69 8.66
C MET A 1 3.06 -10.82 8.85
N ALA A 2 2.39 -9.94 9.61
CA ALA A 2 0.94 -9.95 9.76
C ALA A 2 0.15 -9.24 8.62
N SER A 3 0.58 -8.04 8.20
CA SER A 3 -0.07 -7.30 7.10
C SER A 3 -0.10 -8.03 5.74
N LYS A 4 0.76 -9.04 5.57
CA LYS A 4 0.84 -9.86 4.34
C LYS A 4 -0.26 -10.91 4.22
N LEU A 5 -1.12 -11.10 5.21
CA LEU A 5 -2.13 -12.17 5.21
C LEU A 5 -3.58 -11.68 5.30
N LEU A 6 -3.85 -10.43 5.72
CA LEU A 6 -5.23 -9.95 5.85
C LEU A 6 -6.03 -10.11 4.56
N HIS A 7 -5.43 -9.78 3.40
CA HIS A 7 -6.07 -9.99 2.10
C HIS A 7 -6.38 -11.48 1.81
N ARG A 8 -5.55 -12.41 2.31
CA ARG A 8 -5.80 -13.85 2.16
C ARG A 8 -6.95 -14.31 3.04
N LEU A 9 -7.01 -13.84 4.28
CA LEU A 9 -8.13 -14.11 5.19
C LEU A 9 -9.43 -13.54 4.65
N ILE A 10 -9.44 -12.30 4.15
CA ILE A 10 -10.61 -11.70 3.50
C ILE A 10 -11.05 -12.58 2.32
N ARG A 11 -10.13 -12.97 1.44
CA ARG A 11 -10.42 -13.83 0.30
C ARG A 11 -10.99 -15.19 0.73
N GLU A 12 -10.35 -15.86 1.67
CA GLU A 12 -10.79 -17.16 2.19
C GLU A 12 -12.20 -17.08 2.79
N ARG A 13 -12.49 -16.02 3.54
CA ARG A 13 -13.82 -15.81 4.13
C ARG A 13 -14.88 -15.44 3.09
N LEU A 14 -14.51 -14.72 2.03
CA LEU A 14 -15.41 -14.50 0.90
C LEU A 14 -15.67 -15.80 0.12
N CYS A 15 -14.72 -16.73 0.06
CA CYS A 15 -14.94 -18.05 -0.55
C CYS A 15 -16.02 -18.85 0.20
N ASP A 16 -16.13 -18.71 1.53
CA ASP A 16 -17.17 -19.38 2.33
C ASP A 16 -18.59 -18.99 1.87
N ILE A 17 -18.75 -17.80 1.28
CA ILE A 17 -20.04 -17.27 0.78
C ILE A 17 -20.11 -17.17 -0.75
N ALA A 18 -19.15 -17.74 -1.48
CA ALA A 18 -19.04 -17.59 -2.94
C ALA A 18 -20.31 -18.04 -3.69
N HIS A 19 -20.97 -19.11 -3.22
CA HIS A 19 -22.23 -19.60 -3.80
C HIS A 19 -23.38 -18.58 -3.77
N LEU A 20 -23.40 -17.68 -2.77
CA LEU A 20 -24.35 -16.57 -2.68
C LEU A 20 -23.92 -15.39 -3.56
N LEU A 21 -22.61 -15.17 -3.71
CA LEU A 21 -22.07 -14.15 -4.61
C LEU A 21 -22.34 -14.49 -6.09
N GLU A 22 -22.36 -15.77 -6.45
CA GLU A 22 -22.74 -16.25 -7.78
C GLU A 22 -24.25 -16.09 -8.06
N ASN A 23 -25.08 -15.98 -7.01
CA ASN A 23 -26.54 -15.88 -7.12
C ASN A 23 -27.05 -14.71 -6.24
N PRO A 24 -26.83 -13.44 -6.65
CA PRO A 24 -27.14 -12.27 -5.83
C PRO A 24 -28.60 -12.12 -5.41
N ASP A 25 -29.53 -12.70 -6.18
CA ASP A 25 -30.96 -12.69 -5.88
C ASP A 25 -31.35 -13.67 -4.75
N MET A 26 -30.42 -14.55 -4.34
CA MET A 26 -30.64 -15.51 -3.26
C MET A 26 -30.44 -14.84 -1.90
N THR A 27 -31.45 -14.92 -1.03
CA THR A 27 -31.31 -14.47 0.36
C THR A 27 -30.38 -15.41 1.13
N PRO A 28 -29.40 -14.87 1.89
CA PRO A 28 -28.54 -15.69 2.73
C PRO A 28 -29.35 -16.60 3.67
N PRO A 29 -29.07 -17.90 3.74
CA PRO A 29 -29.75 -18.79 4.68
C PRO A 29 -29.41 -18.41 6.11
N ILE A 30 -30.42 -18.31 6.98
CA ILE A 30 -30.24 -17.97 8.40
C ILE A 30 -29.44 -19.06 9.14
N CYS A 31 -29.65 -20.33 8.77
CA CYS A 31 -28.93 -21.47 9.31
C CYS A 31 -28.44 -22.35 8.16
N LEU A 32 -27.14 -22.67 8.19
CA LEU A 32 -26.56 -23.67 7.29
C LEU A 32 -26.83 -25.07 7.85
N THR A 33 -27.14 -26.04 6.99
CA THR A 33 -27.23 -27.45 7.40
C THR A 33 -25.87 -27.97 7.89
N LYS A 34 -25.87 -29.01 8.74
CA LYS A 34 -24.65 -29.59 9.33
C LYS A 34 -23.56 -29.78 8.26
N ASN A 35 -22.35 -29.33 8.58
CA ASN A 35 -21.14 -29.25 7.74
C ASN A 35 -21.01 -28.03 6.81
N GLY A 36 -21.87 -27.00 6.93
CA GLY A 36 -21.68 -25.75 6.20
C GLY A 36 -21.87 -25.85 4.68
N SER A 37 -22.38 -27.00 4.19
CA SER A 37 -22.69 -27.21 2.78
C SER A 37 -24.11 -26.69 2.47
N PRO A 38 -24.28 -25.81 1.47
CA PRO A 38 -25.58 -25.28 1.07
C PRO A 38 -26.43 -26.25 0.23
N TYR A 39 -25.92 -27.46 -0.07
CA TYR A 39 -26.56 -28.41 -1.00
C TYR A 39 -27.52 -29.43 -0.37
N GLN A 40 -27.90 -29.27 0.90
CA GLN A 40 -28.98 -30.05 1.50
C GLN A 40 -30.09 -29.11 1.95
N LEU A 41 -30.95 -28.73 1.00
CA LEU A 41 -32.30 -28.28 1.34
C LEU A 41 -32.96 -29.42 2.11
N GLU A 42 -33.13 -29.27 3.43
CA GLU A 42 -34.24 -29.96 4.07
C GLU A 42 -35.50 -29.39 3.43
N VAL A 43 -36.05 -30.17 2.49
CA VAL A 43 -37.43 -30.03 2.08
C VAL A 43 -38.23 -30.13 3.37
N LYS A 44 -38.73 -28.99 3.88
CA LYS A 44 -39.90 -29.00 4.75
C LYS A 44 -40.98 -29.67 3.91
N ARG A 45 -41.07 -31.00 4.01
CA ARG A 45 -42.31 -31.71 3.66
C ARG A 45 -43.36 -30.97 4.46
N GLY A 46 -44.30 -30.35 3.74
CA GLY A 46 -45.43 -29.70 4.36
C GLY A 46 -45.96 -30.65 5.42
N ALA A 47 -45.83 -30.26 6.68
CA ALA A 47 -46.63 -30.85 7.72
C ALA A 47 -48.04 -30.41 7.38
N SER A 48 -48.77 -31.26 6.67
CA SER A 48 -50.20 -31.39 6.88
C SER A 48 -50.35 -31.57 8.39
N VAL A 49 -50.70 -30.47 9.06
CA VAL A 49 -51.04 -30.46 10.46
C VAL A 49 -52.32 -31.29 10.56
N GLU A 50 -52.19 -32.59 10.83
CA GLU A 50 -53.22 -33.27 11.59
C GLU A 50 -53.06 -32.74 13.01
N GLU A 51 -53.97 -31.84 13.39
CA GLU A 51 -54.07 -31.29 14.73
C GLU A 51 -54.37 -32.44 15.71
N ASP A 52 -53.42 -32.72 16.61
CA ASP A 52 -53.67 -33.54 17.79
C ASP A 52 -54.46 -32.67 18.80
N PRO A 53 -55.74 -32.97 19.11
CA PRO A 53 -56.61 -32.05 19.85
C PRO A 53 -56.26 -31.87 21.34
N ASN A 54 -55.20 -32.52 21.85
CA ASN A 54 -54.88 -32.55 23.29
C ASN A 54 -53.48 -32.03 23.67
N SER A 55 -52.81 -31.28 22.79
CA SER A 55 -51.59 -30.55 23.16
C SER A 55 -51.96 -29.21 23.85
N PRO A 56 -51.54 -28.96 25.11
CA PRO A 56 -51.73 -27.64 25.72
C PRO A 56 -50.85 -26.65 24.95
N GLY A 57 -51.48 -25.70 24.26
CA GLY A 57 -50.83 -24.74 23.38
C GLY A 57 -49.64 -24.04 24.05
N ASP A 58 -48.48 -24.11 23.38
CA ASP A 58 -47.27 -23.41 23.79
C ASP A 58 -47.49 -21.88 23.69
N PRO A 59 -47.43 -21.12 24.80
CA PRO A 59 -47.68 -19.68 24.79
C PRO A 59 -46.53 -18.83 24.22
N THR A 60 -45.46 -19.43 23.67
CA THR A 60 -44.16 -18.74 23.51
C THR A 60 -43.95 -17.94 22.21
N ALA A 61 -44.87 -17.95 21.23
CA ALA A 61 -44.63 -17.27 19.94
C ALA A 61 -44.98 -15.76 19.91
N ARG A 62 -44.79 -14.99 21.00
CA ARG A 62 -45.12 -13.54 21.01
C ARG A 62 -44.08 -12.62 20.36
N PHE A 63 -42.86 -13.09 20.09
CA PHE A 63 -41.76 -12.27 19.55
C PHE A 63 -40.96 -12.96 18.43
N HIS A 64 -41.63 -13.58 17.45
CA HIS A 64 -40.92 -14.12 16.28
C HIS A 64 -40.81 -13.03 15.19
N MET A 65 -39.69 -12.32 15.14
CA MET A 65 -39.31 -11.47 14.02
C MET A 65 -38.03 -12.01 13.40
N GLU A 66 -38.12 -12.56 12.18
CA GLU A 66 -36.94 -12.91 11.39
C GLU A 66 -36.38 -11.65 10.72
N LYS A 67 -35.07 -11.42 10.88
CA LYS A 67 -34.40 -10.28 10.25
C LYS A 67 -34.00 -10.64 8.83
N VAL A 68 -34.35 -9.78 7.87
CA VAL A 68 -33.84 -9.88 6.51
C VAL A 68 -32.37 -9.44 6.52
N VAL A 69 -31.47 -10.31 6.07
CA VAL A 69 -30.04 -10.02 5.95
C VAL A 69 -29.70 -9.86 4.47
N SER A 70 -29.16 -8.70 4.08
CA SER A 70 -28.72 -8.47 2.70
C SER A 70 -27.38 -9.13 2.43
N LEU A 71 -27.11 -9.48 1.16
CA LEU A 71 -25.80 -9.97 0.74
C LEU A 71 -24.68 -8.98 1.07
N GLU A 72 -24.93 -7.67 0.90
CA GLU A 72 -23.99 -6.61 1.27
C GLU A 72 -23.64 -6.65 2.76
N SER A 73 -24.64 -6.80 3.65
CA SER A 73 -24.41 -6.93 5.09
C SER A 73 -23.61 -8.18 5.43
N LEU A 74 -23.83 -9.29 4.71
CA LEU A 74 -23.05 -10.51 4.88
C LEU A 74 -21.59 -10.31 4.44
N VAL A 75 -21.34 -9.63 3.32
CA VAL A 75 -20.00 -9.30 2.85
C VAL A 75 -19.28 -8.39 3.85
N MET A 76 -19.93 -7.35 4.36
CA MET A 76 -19.36 -6.47 5.40
C MET A 76 -18.97 -7.27 6.65
N GLY A 77 -19.89 -8.09 7.18
CA GLY A 77 -19.61 -8.93 8.35
C GLY A 77 -18.48 -9.96 8.10
N THR A 78 -18.34 -10.44 6.86
CA THR A 78 -17.25 -11.33 6.44
C THR A 78 -15.89 -10.63 6.51
N ILE A 79 -15.82 -9.38 6.03
CA ILE A 79 -14.60 -8.55 6.11
C ILE A 79 -14.27 -8.22 7.56
N GLU A 80 -15.25 -7.79 8.36
CA GLU A 80 -15.06 -7.52 9.79
C GLU A 80 -14.53 -8.73 10.55
N ASN A 81 -15.06 -9.92 10.26
CA ASN A 81 -14.62 -11.16 10.88
C ASN A 81 -13.19 -11.53 10.47
N ALA A 82 -12.78 -11.25 9.23
CA ALA A 82 -11.41 -11.45 8.78
C ALA A 82 -10.40 -10.58 9.56
N PHE A 83 -10.75 -9.32 9.89
CA PHE A 83 -9.92 -8.46 10.73
C PHE A 83 -9.78 -9.02 12.16
N LYS A 84 -10.87 -9.50 12.76
CA LYS A 84 -10.83 -10.14 14.10
C LYS A 84 -9.93 -11.36 14.11
N GLN A 85 -10.10 -12.25 13.12
CA GLN A 85 -9.26 -13.45 13.00
C GLN A 85 -7.79 -13.12 12.75
N MET A 86 -7.51 -12.04 12.00
CA MET A 86 -6.15 -11.55 11.81
C MET A 86 -5.53 -11.10 13.13
N ASP A 87 -6.29 -10.40 13.97
CA ASP A 87 -5.83 -9.96 15.29
C ASP A 87 -5.56 -11.13 16.25
N ASP A 88 -6.46 -12.13 16.25
CA ASP A 88 -6.29 -13.39 17.00
C ASP A 88 -5.04 -14.16 16.53
N LEU A 89 -4.78 -14.15 15.21
CA LEU A 89 -3.59 -14.78 14.65
C LEU A 89 -2.32 -14.06 15.12
N ILE A 90 -2.32 -12.72 15.09
CA ILE A 90 -1.21 -11.92 15.61
C ILE A 90 -0.97 -12.24 17.10
N GLU A 91 -2.02 -12.39 17.90
CA GLU A 91 -1.90 -12.74 19.32
C GLU A 91 -1.22 -14.10 19.52
N LYS A 92 -1.62 -15.11 18.72
CA LYS A 92 -1.05 -16.46 18.79
C LYS A 92 0.40 -16.48 18.32
N GLU A 93 0.70 -15.76 17.25
CA GLU A 93 2.02 -15.73 16.61
C GLU A 93 3.04 -14.88 17.38
N LYS A 94 2.59 -13.98 18.28
CA LYS A 94 3.48 -13.07 19.00
C LYS A 94 4.58 -13.79 19.80
N VAL A 95 4.25 -14.94 20.38
CA VAL A 95 5.20 -15.74 21.20
C VAL A 95 6.28 -16.37 20.32
N SER A 96 5.91 -16.81 19.11
CA SER A 96 6.82 -17.49 18.18
C SER A 96 7.70 -16.52 17.39
N TYR A 97 7.20 -15.31 17.12
CA TYR A 97 7.86 -14.33 16.24
C TYR A 97 8.25 -13.02 16.92
N SER A 98 8.12 -12.91 18.25
CA SER A 98 8.43 -11.71 19.03
C SER A 98 7.78 -10.44 18.48
N ILE A 99 6.49 -10.52 18.14
CA ILE A 99 5.74 -9.37 17.60
C ILE A 99 5.43 -8.42 18.77
N SER A 100 6.10 -7.26 18.80
CA SER A 100 6.05 -6.32 19.93
C SER A 100 5.16 -5.08 19.70
N GLY A 101 4.44 -5.00 18.58
CA GLY A 101 3.62 -3.83 18.24
C GLY A 101 2.47 -4.14 17.31
N GLY A 102 1.56 -3.18 17.17
CA GLY A 102 0.42 -3.23 16.28
C GLY A 102 0.57 -2.45 14.98
N CYS A 103 -0.51 -2.41 14.20
CA CYS A 103 -0.60 -1.64 12.98
C CYS A 103 -2.03 -1.21 12.67
N CYS A 104 -2.14 -0.07 11.98
CA CYS A 104 -3.36 0.32 11.29
C CYS A 104 -3.55 -0.56 10.06
N ALA A 105 -4.81 -0.81 9.69
CA ALA A 105 -5.17 -1.61 8.53
C ALA A 105 -6.30 -0.94 7.75
N LEU A 106 -6.01 -0.59 6.50
CA LEU A 106 -6.95 -0.04 5.54
C LEU A 106 -7.00 -0.96 4.32
N ALA A 107 -8.18 -1.49 4.00
CA ALA A 107 -8.38 -2.46 2.94
C ALA A 107 -9.48 -2.01 1.97
N ALA A 108 -9.18 -2.08 0.68
CA ALA A 108 -10.11 -1.86 -0.42
C ALA A 108 -10.46 -3.21 -1.06
N VAL A 109 -11.75 -3.56 -1.08
CA VAL A 109 -12.24 -4.79 -1.72
C VAL A 109 -13.23 -4.41 -2.81
N HIS A 110 -12.88 -4.65 -4.07
CA HIS A 110 -13.80 -4.50 -5.19
C HIS A 110 -14.47 -5.85 -5.49
N LEU A 111 -15.79 -5.93 -5.32
CA LEU A 111 -16.56 -7.15 -5.46
C LEU A 111 -17.97 -6.82 -5.99
N MET A 112 -18.38 -7.48 -7.08
CA MET A 112 -19.73 -7.36 -7.67
C MET A 112 -20.16 -5.90 -7.94
N GLY A 113 -19.29 -5.11 -8.57
CA GLY A 113 -19.60 -3.71 -8.88
C GLY A 113 -19.62 -2.79 -7.65
N LYS A 114 -19.24 -3.27 -6.48
CA LYS A 114 -19.16 -2.48 -5.24
C LYS A 114 -17.74 -2.44 -4.70
N LEU A 115 -17.39 -1.31 -4.10
CA LEU A 115 -16.13 -1.08 -3.43
C LEU A 115 -16.39 -1.00 -1.92
N TYR A 116 -15.85 -1.96 -1.19
CA TYR A 116 -15.90 -2.03 0.27
C TYR A 116 -14.59 -1.50 0.84
N MET A 117 -14.65 -0.41 1.60
CA MET A 117 -13.52 0.22 2.25
C MET A 117 -13.56 -0.07 3.74
N ALA A 118 -12.64 -0.91 4.20
CA ALA A 118 -12.53 -1.33 5.59
C ALA A 118 -11.34 -0.66 6.27
N ASN A 119 -11.57 0.10 7.35
CA ASN A 119 -10.53 0.82 8.07
C ASN A 119 -10.52 0.50 9.58
N ALA A 120 -9.36 0.13 10.09
CA ALA A 120 -9.06 0.03 11.52
C ALA A 120 -7.74 0.76 11.81
N GLY A 121 -7.83 2.03 12.23
CA GLY A 121 -6.66 2.87 12.50
C GLY A 121 -6.90 4.34 12.18
N ASP A 122 -5.82 5.08 12.02
CA ASP A 122 -5.76 6.51 11.65
C ASP A 122 -5.32 6.73 10.19
N SER A 123 -5.29 5.68 9.38
CA SER A 123 -5.28 5.83 7.92
C SER A 123 -6.64 6.29 7.41
N ARG A 124 -6.69 6.89 6.22
CA ARG A 124 -7.92 7.41 5.63
C ARG A 124 -7.99 7.15 4.13
N ALA A 125 -9.21 6.96 3.63
CA ALA A 125 -9.53 6.85 2.22
C ALA A 125 -10.63 7.82 1.81
N ILE A 126 -10.48 8.44 0.64
CA ILE A 126 -11.50 9.27 -0.01
C ILE A 126 -11.64 8.85 -1.48
N ILE A 127 -12.83 9.05 -2.03
CA ILE A 127 -13.05 9.06 -3.47
C ILE A 127 -13.09 10.51 -3.93
N ILE A 128 -12.40 10.79 -5.04
CA ILE A 128 -12.50 12.03 -5.79
C ILE A 128 -13.24 11.66 -7.07
N ARG A 129 -14.44 12.23 -7.27
CA ARG A 129 -15.25 11.96 -8.45
C ARG A 129 -15.95 13.24 -8.89
N ASN A 130 -15.76 13.67 -10.14
CA ASN A 130 -16.38 14.89 -10.68
C ASN A 130 -16.23 16.10 -9.72
N ASP A 131 -15.00 16.35 -9.23
CA ASP A 131 -14.65 17.37 -8.23
C ASP A 131 -15.33 17.25 -6.85
N GLU A 132 -16.13 16.21 -6.64
CA GLU A 132 -16.75 15.85 -5.38
C GLU A 132 -15.83 14.95 -4.56
N VAL A 133 -15.76 15.22 -3.26
CA VAL A 133 -14.99 14.41 -2.31
C VAL A 133 -15.96 13.55 -1.49
N VAL A 134 -15.82 12.23 -1.62
CA VAL A 134 -16.65 11.25 -0.92
C VAL A 134 -15.79 10.54 0.14
N PRO A 135 -16.00 10.80 1.44
CA PRO A 135 -15.22 10.17 2.51
C PRO A 135 -15.49 8.68 2.64
N MET A 136 -14.49 7.84 2.36
CA MET A 136 -14.61 6.38 2.34
C MET A 136 -14.09 5.69 3.59
N SER A 137 -13.49 6.41 4.52
CA SER A 137 -13.26 5.96 5.90
C SER A 137 -13.09 7.15 6.85
N ASN A 138 -13.18 6.89 8.16
CA ASN A 138 -12.83 7.84 9.22
C ASN A 138 -11.55 7.42 9.95
N GLU A 139 -10.84 8.37 10.54
CA GLU A 139 -9.71 8.09 11.44
C GLU A 139 -10.20 7.77 12.85
N PHE A 140 -9.62 6.74 13.47
CA PHE A 140 -10.03 6.27 14.80
C PHE A 140 -9.03 6.65 15.89
N THR A 141 -9.15 7.90 16.33
CA THR A 141 -8.34 8.54 17.38
C THR A 141 -9.05 8.51 18.76
N PRO A 142 -8.34 8.78 19.87
CA PRO A 142 -8.94 8.89 21.20
C PRO A 142 -10.11 9.87 21.29
N GLU A 143 -10.07 10.96 20.52
CA GLU A 143 -11.12 11.97 20.52
C GLU A 143 -12.36 11.53 19.73
N THR A 144 -12.17 11.00 18.52
CA THR A 144 -13.27 10.53 17.66
C THR A 144 -14.01 9.35 18.30
N GLU A 145 -13.29 8.48 19.02
CA GLU A 145 -13.84 7.32 19.72
C GLU A 145 -14.05 7.57 21.23
N ARG A 146 -14.01 8.83 21.68
CA ARG A 146 -14.10 9.22 23.11
C ARG A 146 -15.23 8.51 23.84
N ARG A 147 -16.44 8.55 23.28
CA ARG A 147 -17.63 7.95 23.90
C ARG A 147 -17.47 6.45 24.13
N ARG A 148 -16.92 5.73 23.14
CA ARG A 148 -16.68 4.29 23.25
C ARG A 148 -15.66 3.99 24.35
N LEU A 149 -14.57 4.76 24.39
CA LEU A 149 -13.52 4.59 25.40
C LEU A 149 -14.04 4.86 26.81
N GLN A 150 -14.72 6.00 27.02
CA GLN A 150 -15.27 6.36 28.33
C GLN A 150 -16.36 5.37 28.77
N TYR A 151 -17.20 4.92 27.85
CA TYR A 151 -18.22 3.92 28.15
C TYR A 151 -17.61 2.59 28.60
N LEU A 152 -16.53 2.14 27.94
CA LEU A 152 -15.79 0.96 28.39
C LEU A 152 -15.17 1.18 29.79
N GLY A 153 -14.55 2.33 30.02
CA GLY A 153 -13.99 2.68 31.33
C GLY A 153 -15.04 2.80 32.44
N PHE A 154 -16.26 3.21 32.09
CA PHE A 154 -17.42 3.19 33.00
C PHE A 154 -17.90 1.78 33.30
N LEU A 155 -18.04 0.92 32.27
CA LEU A 155 -18.51 -0.45 32.42
C LEU A 155 -17.51 -1.38 33.13
N ARG A 156 -16.21 -1.14 32.92
CA ARG A 156 -15.10 -1.99 33.39
C ARG A 156 -14.04 -1.11 34.06
N PRO A 157 -14.34 -0.48 35.22
CA PRO A 157 -13.43 0.45 35.89
C PRO A 157 -12.10 -0.21 36.31
N GLU A 158 -12.08 -1.54 36.48
CA GLU A 158 -10.84 -2.28 36.76
C GLU A 158 -9.79 -2.16 35.64
N LEU A 159 -10.20 -1.87 34.40
CA LEU A 159 -9.28 -1.64 33.27
C LEU A 159 -8.54 -0.31 33.37
N LEU A 160 -9.04 0.63 34.17
CA LEU A 160 -8.43 1.96 34.40
C LEU A 160 -7.42 1.93 35.55
N GLY A 161 -7.35 0.82 36.30
CA GLY A 161 -6.66 0.76 37.59
C GLY A 161 -7.17 1.82 38.57
N ASN A 162 -6.38 2.10 39.61
CA ASN A 162 -6.66 3.18 40.55
C ASN A 162 -6.05 4.53 40.10
N GLU A 163 -5.51 4.58 38.87
CA GLU A 163 -4.72 5.68 38.36
C GLU A 163 -5.53 6.58 37.40
N PHE A 164 -6.48 6.00 36.66
CA PHE A 164 -7.23 6.69 35.60
C PHE A 164 -8.73 6.79 35.88
N THR A 165 -9.38 7.79 35.29
CA THR A 165 -10.83 8.00 35.29
C THR A 165 -11.36 8.11 33.87
N HIS A 166 -12.56 7.56 33.64
CA HIS A 166 -13.28 7.75 32.38
C HIS A 166 -13.91 9.14 32.27
N ILE A 167 -14.03 9.87 33.39
CA ILE A 167 -14.59 11.23 33.39
C ILE A 167 -13.58 12.20 32.80
N GLU A 168 -14.05 13.07 31.92
CA GLU A 168 -13.21 14.10 31.33
C GLU A 168 -13.43 15.46 31.98
N PHE A 169 -12.31 16.15 32.17
CA PHE A 169 -12.25 17.51 32.68
C PHE A 169 -11.46 18.38 31.70
N PRO A 170 -11.75 19.70 31.57
CA PRO A 170 -11.02 20.57 30.64
C PRO A 170 -9.51 20.69 30.94
N ARG A 171 -9.09 20.32 32.16
CA ARG A 171 -7.69 20.21 32.55
C ARG A 171 -7.55 19.30 33.77
N ARG A 172 -6.31 18.95 34.10
CA ARG A 172 -5.97 18.25 35.34
C ARG A 172 -6.45 19.02 36.57
N ILE A 173 -7.10 18.29 37.46
CA ILE A 173 -7.61 18.80 38.74
C ILE A 173 -6.47 18.85 39.76
N GLN A 174 -6.47 19.89 40.60
CA GLN A 174 -5.53 20.05 41.70
C GLN A 174 -6.21 19.73 43.04
N HIS A 175 -5.47 19.19 44.00
CA HIS A 175 -5.99 18.85 45.34
C HIS A 175 -6.69 20.03 46.03
N LYS A 176 -6.23 21.27 45.82
CA LYS A 176 -6.85 22.51 46.34
C LYS A 176 -8.25 22.83 45.78
N GLU A 177 -8.74 22.02 44.84
CA GLU A 177 -10.01 22.19 44.13
C GLU A 177 -11.07 21.20 44.59
N LEU A 178 -10.72 20.27 45.50
CA LEU A 178 -11.67 19.37 46.15
C LEU A 178 -12.83 20.17 46.79
N GLY A 179 -14.05 19.71 46.57
CA GLY A 179 -15.28 20.37 47.03
C GLY A 179 -15.73 21.58 46.20
N LYS A 180 -14.95 22.04 45.22
CA LYS A 180 -15.37 23.09 44.26
C LYS A 180 -16.13 22.46 43.09
N LYS A 181 -16.89 23.29 42.35
CA LYS A 181 -17.53 22.87 41.10
C LYS A 181 -16.60 23.08 39.90
N MET A 182 -16.51 22.08 39.02
CA MET A 182 -15.75 22.16 37.77
C MET A 182 -16.53 21.55 36.62
N LEU A 183 -16.27 22.06 35.41
CA LEU A 183 -16.80 21.49 34.18
C LEU A 183 -16.30 20.05 34.02
N PHE A 184 -17.21 19.14 33.69
CA PHE A 184 -16.92 17.76 33.37
C PHE A 184 -17.81 17.29 32.22
N ARG A 185 -17.39 16.20 31.57
CA ARG A 185 -18.26 15.43 30.68
C ARG A 185 -18.01 13.94 30.83
N ASP A 186 -19.08 13.18 30.71
CA ASP A 186 -19.08 11.72 30.81
C ASP A 186 -19.44 11.07 29.47
N HIS A 187 -19.40 9.74 29.40
CA HIS A 187 -19.65 8.94 28.21
C HIS A 187 -21.04 9.16 27.59
N THR A 188 -22.03 9.55 28.40
CA THR A 188 -23.41 9.86 27.97
C THR A 188 -23.58 11.27 27.41
N MET A 189 -22.56 12.13 27.53
CA MET A 189 -22.68 13.56 27.26
C MET A 189 -22.02 13.94 25.94
N ASP A 190 -22.63 14.87 25.21
CA ASP A 190 -21.98 15.65 24.13
C ASP A 190 -21.43 16.99 24.64
N GLY A 191 -22.19 17.65 25.54
CA GLY A 191 -21.83 18.92 26.15
C GLY A 191 -21.10 18.78 27.49
N TRP A 192 -20.89 19.91 28.15
CA TRP A 192 -20.26 20.00 29.48
C TRP A 192 -21.31 20.33 30.55
N ALA A 193 -21.12 19.82 31.76
CA ALA A 193 -21.89 20.21 32.95
C ALA A 193 -20.96 20.49 34.13
N TYR A 194 -21.48 21.05 35.22
CA TYR A 194 -20.71 21.23 36.46
C TYR A 194 -20.97 20.10 37.46
N LYS A 195 -19.90 19.51 38.01
CA LYS A 195 -19.98 18.62 39.19
C LYS A 195 -19.10 19.15 40.31
N THR A 196 -19.42 18.77 41.54
CA THR A 196 -18.52 18.95 42.69
C THR A 196 -17.37 17.95 42.58
N ILE A 197 -16.14 18.44 42.68
CA ILE A 197 -14.92 17.63 42.61
C ILE A 197 -14.78 16.77 43.87
N VAL A 198 -14.54 15.48 43.68
CA VAL A 198 -14.22 14.50 44.73
C VAL A 198 -12.81 13.92 44.56
N GLU A 199 -12.33 13.18 45.56
CA GLU A 199 -10.98 12.58 45.55
C GLU A 199 -10.71 11.73 44.31
N ASP A 200 -11.71 10.96 43.87
CA ASP A 200 -11.61 10.08 42.69
C ASP A 200 -11.36 10.85 41.39
N ASP A 201 -11.75 12.13 41.33
CA ASP A 201 -11.56 12.99 40.16
C ASP A 201 -10.10 13.47 40.00
N LEU A 202 -9.24 13.24 40.99
CA LEU A 202 -7.81 13.55 40.92
C LEU A 202 -7.02 12.57 40.04
N LYS A 203 -7.64 11.45 39.68
CA LYS A 203 -7.09 10.46 38.74
C LYS A 203 -6.84 11.06 37.36
N PHE A 204 -5.95 10.46 36.60
CA PHE A 204 -5.64 10.90 35.24
C PHE A 204 -6.81 10.60 34.27
N PRO A 205 -7.11 11.48 33.31
CA PRO A 205 -8.16 11.18 32.35
C PRO A 205 -7.73 10.03 31.43
N LEU A 206 -8.68 9.16 31.07
CA LEU A 206 -8.50 8.08 30.11
C LEU A 206 -7.99 8.58 28.75
N ILE A 207 -8.43 9.77 28.33
CA ILE A 207 -7.96 10.43 27.12
C ILE A 207 -7.13 11.64 27.55
N TYR A 208 -5.86 11.62 27.21
CA TYR A 208 -4.89 12.64 27.58
C TYR A 208 -4.39 13.40 26.35
N GLY A 209 -4.42 14.73 26.39
CA GLY A 209 -4.06 15.58 25.25
C GLY A 209 -5.25 15.90 24.36
N GLU A 210 -4.99 16.67 23.31
CA GLU A 210 -5.99 17.18 22.37
C GLU A 210 -5.48 17.05 20.94
N GLY A 211 -6.41 16.95 19.99
CA GLY A 211 -6.09 16.76 18.58
C GLY A 211 -5.20 15.55 18.35
N LYS A 212 -4.18 15.73 17.50
CA LYS A 212 -3.20 14.68 17.12
C LYS A 212 -2.29 14.23 18.26
N LYS A 213 -2.27 14.98 19.35
CA LYS A 213 -1.52 14.64 20.57
C LYS A 213 -2.38 13.91 21.59
N ALA A 214 -3.66 13.69 21.30
CA ALA A 214 -4.52 12.87 22.15
C ALA A 214 -4.00 11.43 22.20
N ARG A 215 -4.00 10.85 23.40
CA ARG A 215 -3.51 9.50 23.67
C ARG A 215 -4.44 8.80 24.66
N VAL A 216 -4.70 7.51 24.45
CA VAL A 216 -5.33 6.66 25.47
C VAL A 216 -4.31 6.42 26.60
N MET A 217 -4.65 6.86 27.82
CA MET A 217 -3.80 6.76 29.03
C MET A 217 -2.36 7.20 28.77
N ALA A 218 -2.18 8.31 28.04
CA ALA A 218 -0.89 8.87 27.64
C ALA A 218 0.03 7.89 26.86
N THR A 219 -0.52 6.82 26.29
CA THR A 219 0.26 5.71 25.70
C THR A 219 0.15 5.65 24.18
N ILE A 220 -1.05 5.58 23.60
CA ILE A 220 -1.24 5.35 22.16
C ILE A 220 -2.21 6.34 21.52
N GLY A 221 -1.92 6.76 20.28
CA GLY A 221 -2.69 7.75 19.52
C GLY A 221 -3.82 7.19 18.65
N VAL A 222 -3.94 5.86 18.57
CA VAL A 222 -4.99 5.16 17.85
C VAL A 222 -5.87 4.36 18.79
N THR A 223 -7.09 4.09 18.38
CA THR A 223 -8.08 3.34 19.17
C THR A 223 -8.64 2.13 18.44
N ARG A 224 -8.26 1.96 17.18
CA ARG A 224 -8.50 0.77 16.39
C ARG A 224 -7.21 0.35 15.70
N GLY A 225 -7.05 -0.95 15.49
CA GLY A 225 -5.83 -1.51 14.92
C GLY A 225 -5.68 -2.99 15.26
N LEU A 226 -4.70 -3.62 14.61
CA LEU A 226 -4.34 -5.01 14.81
C LEU A 226 -3.07 -5.10 15.67
N GLY A 227 -2.95 -6.07 16.55
CA GLY A 227 -1.78 -6.26 17.43
C GLY A 227 -1.87 -5.46 18.73
N ASP A 228 -0.72 -4.98 19.23
CA ASP A 228 -0.57 -4.28 20.53
C ASP A 228 -1.10 -5.08 21.75
N HIS A 229 -1.10 -6.40 21.66
CA HIS A 229 -1.63 -7.29 22.70
C HIS A 229 -0.90 -7.15 24.05
N ASP A 230 0.38 -6.85 24.02
CA ASP A 230 1.21 -6.66 25.23
C ASP A 230 1.48 -5.19 25.55
N LEU A 231 0.87 -4.25 24.82
CA LEU A 231 1.06 -2.83 25.07
C LEU A 231 0.45 -2.44 26.43
N LYS A 232 1.28 -1.79 27.25
CA LYS A 232 0.93 -1.34 28.60
C LYS A 232 1.14 0.15 28.76
N VAL A 233 0.40 0.73 29.70
CA VAL A 233 0.69 2.08 30.20
C VAL A 233 2.10 2.11 30.77
N TYR A 234 2.85 3.16 30.44
CA TYR A 234 4.23 3.34 30.91
C TYR A 234 4.31 3.24 32.44
N ASN A 235 5.24 2.42 32.96
CA ASN A 235 5.44 2.16 34.38
C ASN A 235 4.19 1.64 35.14
N SER A 236 3.23 1.02 34.46
CA SER A 236 2.05 0.41 35.08
C SER A 236 1.79 -1.00 34.52
N ASN A 237 0.91 -1.75 35.19
CA ASN A 237 0.42 -3.06 34.74
C ASN A 237 -0.90 -2.99 33.96
N ILE A 238 -1.37 -1.78 33.65
CA ILE A 238 -2.59 -1.56 32.89
C ILE A 238 -2.33 -1.85 31.42
N HIS A 239 -3.05 -2.82 30.85
CA HIS A 239 -2.99 -3.15 29.43
C HIS A 239 -3.85 -2.21 28.60
N ILE A 240 -3.33 -1.81 27.43
CA ILE A 240 -4.03 -0.92 26.50
C ILE A 240 -4.99 -1.69 25.58
N LYS A 241 -4.66 -2.95 25.24
CA LYS A 241 -5.42 -3.76 24.28
C LYS A 241 -6.95 -3.75 24.49
N PRO A 242 -7.51 -3.80 25.71
CA PRO A 242 -8.96 -3.72 25.92
C PRO A 242 -9.63 -2.47 25.32
N PHE A 243 -8.88 -1.37 25.19
CA PHE A 243 -9.37 -0.12 24.62
C PHE A 243 -9.18 -0.04 23.09
N LEU A 244 -8.42 -0.96 22.50
CA LEU A 244 -8.13 -1.06 21.07
C LEU A 244 -9.05 -2.08 20.39
N SER A 245 -9.83 -1.64 19.40
CA SER A 245 -10.68 -2.54 18.60
C SER A 245 -10.01 -2.91 17.29
N CYS A 246 -9.88 -4.22 17.01
CA CYS A 246 -9.50 -4.71 15.68
C CYS A 246 -10.62 -4.64 14.65
N CYS A 247 -11.87 -4.42 15.08
CA CYS A 247 -13.02 -4.36 14.19
C CYS A 247 -12.99 -3.08 13.33
N PRO A 248 -12.98 -3.20 12.00
CA PRO A 248 -12.94 -2.05 11.10
C PRO A 248 -14.31 -1.36 11.02
N GLU A 249 -14.33 -0.10 10.59
CA GLU A 249 -15.49 0.47 9.89
C GLU A 249 -15.45 -0.03 8.45
N VAL A 250 -16.60 -0.42 7.89
CA VAL A 250 -16.72 -0.77 6.46
C VAL A 250 -17.71 0.19 5.80
N LYS A 251 -17.24 1.01 4.86
CA LYS A 251 -18.09 1.83 3.99
C LYS A 251 -18.19 1.20 2.60
N VAL A 252 -19.38 1.25 2.00
CA VAL A 252 -19.65 0.67 0.69
C VAL A 252 -19.93 1.76 -0.32
N TYR A 253 -19.28 1.69 -1.46
CA TYR A 253 -19.51 2.55 -2.61
C TYR A 253 -19.94 1.70 -3.79
N ASN A 254 -21.11 1.98 -4.35
CA ASN A 254 -21.58 1.28 -5.53
C ASN A 254 -20.98 1.93 -6.79
N MET A 255 -20.17 1.16 -7.53
CA MET A 255 -19.51 1.64 -8.74
C MET A 255 -20.51 1.83 -9.88
N GLU A 256 -21.64 1.12 -9.87
CA GLU A 256 -22.62 1.16 -10.95
C GLU A 256 -23.53 2.40 -10.89
N ASP A 257 -23.62 3.05 -9.73
CA ASP A 257 -24.44 4.24 -9.54
C ASP A 257 -23.92 5.46 -10.33
N TYR A 258 -22.66 5.40 -10.79
CA TYR A 258 -21.99 6.52 -11.44
C TYR A 258 -21.15 6.05 -12.63
N LYS A 259 -20.98 6.93 -13.61
CA LYS A 259 -19.97 6.74 -14.66
C LYS A 259 -18.69 7.42 -14.22
N HIS A 260 -17.60 6.66 -14.17
CA HIS A 260 -16.29 7.17 -13.77
C HIS A 260 -15.45 7.54 -14.99
N GLY A 261 -14.86 8.73 -14.96
CA GLY A 261 -13.87 9.19 -15.91
C GLY A 261 -12.44 8.81 -15.53
N PRO A 262 -11.45 9.22 -16.35
CA PRO A 262 -10.03 8.93 -16.11
C PRO A 262 -9.48 9.61 -14.85
N ASP A 263 -10.13 10.68 -14.40
CA ASP A 263 -9.68 11.50 -13.27
C ASP A 263 -10.40 11.14 -11.97
N ASP A 264 -11.41 10.25 -12.05
CA ASP A 264 -12.12 9.76 -10.89
C ASP A 264 -11.30 8.65 -10.23
N VAL A 265 -10.87 8.91 -9.00
CA VAL A 265 -9.89 8.07 -8.29
C VAL A 265 -10.27 7.85 -6.84
N ILE A 266 -9.74 6.77 -6.27
CA ILE A 266 -9.67 6.57 -4.82
C ILE A 266 -8.27 7.03 -4.38
N VAL A 267 -8.22 7.85 -3.34
CA VAL A 267 -6.98 8.18 -2.64
C VAL A 267 -7.00 7.50 -1.28
N MET A 268 -5.98 6.70 -1.01
CA MET A 268 -5.78 6.01 0.28
C MET A 268 -4.43 6.44 0.84
N GLY A 269 -4.35 6.80 2.12
CA GLY A 269 -3.09 7.21 2.72
C GLY A 269 -2.97 6.88 4.19
N THR A 270 -1.73 6.83 4.69
CA THR A 270 -1.40 6.77 6.12
C THR A 270 -1.62 8.13 6.78
N ASP A 271 -1.66 8.12 8.11
CA ASP A 271 -1.70 9.31 8.96
C ASP A 271 -0.67 10.37 8.54
N GLY A 272 0.55 9.98 8.15
CA GLY A 272 1.56 10.92 7.65
C GLY A 272 1.08 11.84 6.51
N LEU A 273 0.14 11.42 5.65
CA LEU A 273 -0.50 12.26 4.63
C LEU A 273 -1.57 13.16 5.26
N TRP A 274 -2.54 12.53 5.92
CA TRP A 274 -3.71 13.19 6.51
C TRP A 274 -3.31 14.10 7.67
N ASP A 275 -2.06 13.99 8.12
CA ASP A 275 -1.60 14.72 9.26
C ASP A 275 -1.45 16.21 9.00
N VAL A 276 -1.20 16.53 7.74
CA VAL A 276 -0.85 17.86 7.26
C VAL A 276 -1.72 18.33 6.10
N THR A 277 -2.65 17.47 5.66
CA THR A 277 -3.58 17.75 4.57
C THR A 277 -5.02 17.44 4.96
N THR A 278 -5.95 18.23 4.42
CA THR A 278 -7.39 17.98 4.47
C THR A 278 -7.86 17.20 3.24
N ASP A 279 -9.02 16.56 3.32
CA ASP A 279 -9.64 15.85 2.19
C ASP A 279 -9.75 16.74 0.94
N ARG A 280 -10.06 18.04 1.13
CA ARG A 280 -10.16 19.01 0.03
C ARG A 280 -8.80 19.37 -0.55
N GLU A 281 -7.77 19.60 0.28
CA GLU A 281 -6.40 19.87 -0.20
C GLU A 281 -5.85 18.69 -1.02
N VAL A 282 -6.12 17.45 -0.58
CA VAL A 282 -5.77 16.25 -1.35
C VAL A 282 -6.52 16.18 -2.67
N ALA A 283 -7.84 16.44 -2.65
CA ALA A 283 -8.65 16.42 -3.86
C ALA A 283 -8.22 17.47 -4.89
N ASP A 284 -7.95 18.70 -4.45
CA ASP A 284 -7.50 19.79 -5.32
C ASP A 284 -6.12 19.48 -5.92
N ALA A 285 -5.20 18.91 -5.13
CA ALA A 285 -3.87 18.53 -5.60
C ALA A 285 -3.93 17.41 -6.65
N VAL A 286 -4.69 16.34 -6.39
CA VAL A 286 -4.82 15.20 -7.32
C VAL A 286 -5.54 15.61 -8.60
N THR A 287 -6.66 16.33 -8.48
CA THR A 287 -7.43 16.79 -9.65
C THR A 287 -6.58 17.75 -10.49
N GLY A 288 -5.90 18.70 -9.84
CA GLY A 288 -4.99 19.62 -10.52
C GLY A 288 -3.86 18.91 -11.25
N PHE A 289 -3.25 17.90 -10.62
CA PHE A 289 -2.20 17.10 -11.25
C PHE A 289 -2.73 16.29 -12.44
N LEU A 290 -3.81 15.53 -12.24
CA LEU A 290 -4.38 14.67 -13.27
C LEU A 290 -4.86 15.50 -14.47
N SER A 291 -5.49 16.66 -14.27
CA SER A 291 -5.96 17.52 -15.37
C SER A 291 -4.85 17.98 -16.32
N GLY A 292 -3.59 18.00 -15.86
CA GLY A 292 -2.40 18.33 -16.66
C GLY A 292 -1.74 17.13 -17.34
N CYS A 293 -2.23 15.90 -17.13
CA CYS A 293 -1.69 14.68 -17.69
C CYS A 293 -2.58 14.11 -18.80
N GLU A 294 -1.97 13.45 -19.78
CA GLU A 294 -2.69 12.68 -20.79
C GLU A 294 -3.55 11.58 -20.11
N PRO A 295 -4.86 11.48 -20.41
CA PRO A 295 -5.76 10.52 -19.74
C PRO A 295 -5.34 9.05 -19.85
N ASN A 296 -4.61 8.71 -20.92
CA ASN A 296 -4.15 7.35 -21.19
C ASN A 296 -2.75 7.04 -20.64
N ASP A 297 -2.06 8.01 -20.01
CA ASP A 297 -0.75 7.76 -19.41
C ASP A 297 -0.89 6.83 -18.19
N PRO A 298 -0.36 5.60 -18.24
CA PRO A 298 -0.46 4.66 -17.13
C PRO A 298 0.25 5.15 -15.86
N MET A 299 1.18 6.11 -15.96
CA MET A 299 1.97 6.61 -14.83
C MET A 299 1.31 7.80 -14.10
N ARG A 300 0.26 8.40 -14.66
CA ARG A 300 -0.34 9.63 -14.11
C ARG A 300 -0.79 9.48 -12.66
N TYR A 301 -1.33 8.32 -12.28
CA TYR A 301 -1.77 8.06 -10.90
C TYR A 301 -0.59 7.87 -9.95
N THR A 302 0.47 7.19 -10.38
CA THR A 302 1.70 7.05 -9.60
C THR A 302 2.35 8.41 -9.37
N LEU A 303 2.44 9.23 -10.42
CA LEU A 303 3.01 10.58 -10.32
C LEU A 303 2.13 11.51 -9.46
N ALA A 304 0.80 11.39 -9.53
CA ALA A 304 -0.11 12.11 -8.64
C ALA A 304 0.10 11.72 -7.16
N ALA A 305 0.33 10.43 -6.89
CA ALA A 305 0.65 9.95 -5.54
C ALA A 305 2.00 10.50 -5.05
N GLN A 306 3.01 10.56 -5.93
CA GLN A 306 4.32 11.15 -5.62
C GLN A 306 4.22 12.66 -5.37
N ASP A 307 3.45 13.39 -6.18
CA ASP A 307 3.20 14.81 -5.99
C ASP A 307 2.52 15.08 -4.63
N LEU A 308 1.51 14.27 -4.26
CA LEU A 308 0.90 14.34 -2.93
C LEU A 308 1.91 14.11 -1.79
N LEU A 309 2.77 13.09 -1.93
CA LEU A 309 3.80 12.80 -0.93
C LEU A 309 4.75 13.98 -0.76
N MET A 310 5.25 14.53 -1.88
CA MET A 310 6.19 15.65 -1.86
C MET A 310 5.55 16.92 -1.29
N ARG A 311 4.30 17.21 -1.65
CA ARG A 311 3.53 18.32 -1.08
C ARG A 311 3.34 18.17 0.41
N SER A 312 3.06 16.97 0.89
CA SER A 312 2.78 16.71 2.31
C SER A 312 4.07 16.70 3.15
N ARG A 313 5.18 16.20 2.59
CA ARG A 313 6.49 16.25 3.23
C ARG A 313 7.03 17.68 3.28
N GLY A 314 6.93 18.44 2.20
CA GLY A 314 7.51 19.78 2.09
C GLY A 314 9.05 19.76 2.04
N VAL A 315 9.68 20.87 2.44
CA VAL A 315 11.13 21.07 2.37
C VAL A 315 11.74 21.03 3.78
N LEU A 316 12.88 20.35 3.93
CA LEU A 316 13.61 20.32 5.20
C LEU A 316 14.24 21.70 5.48
N LYS A 317 13.85 22.33 6.58
CA LYS A 317 14.50 23.55 7.12
C LYS A 317 15.12 23.23 8.49
N GLU A 318 15.88 24.18 9.07
CA GLU A 318 16.53 24.02 10.38
C GLU A 318 15.58 23.54 11.52
N ARG A 319 14.29 23.85 11.42
CA ARG A 319 13.25 23.48 12.39
C ARG A 319 12.29 22.40 11.87
N GLY A 320 12.81 21.45 11.11
CA GLY A 320 12.08 20.31 10.54
C GLY A 320 11.46 20.59 9.18
N TRP A 321 10.63 19.65 8.72
CA TRP A 321 9.92 19.71 7.44
C TRP A 321 8.89 20.84 7.41
N ARG A 322 8.84 21.62 6.32
CA ARG A 322 7.97 22.79 6.16
C ARG A 322 7.30 22.83 4.80
N LEU A 323 6.00 23.12 4.81
CA LEU A 323 5.19 23.39 3.62
C LEU A 323 5.51 24.78 3.03
N PRO A 324 5.12 25.09 1.78
CA PRO A 324 5.35 26.40 1.16
C PRO A 324 4.77 27.59 1.94
N ASN A 325 3.71 27.37 2.72
CA ASN A 325 3.10 28.37 3.60
C ASN A 325 3.68 28.38 5.03
N ASP A 326 4.85 27.77 5.22
CA ASP A 326 5.59 27.65 6.49
C ASP A 326 4.88 26.86 7.61
N ARG A 327 3.71 26.25 7.31
CA ARG A 327 3.12 25.19 8.15
C ARG A 327 4.09 24.01 8.25
N LEU A 328 3.97 23.24 9.33
CA LEU A 328 4.74 22.00 9.49
C LEU A 328 4.37 21.01 8.38
N GLY A 329 5.38 20.51 7.69
CA GLY A 329 5.25 19.35 6.82
C GLY A 329 5.22 18.07 7.65
N SER A 330 4.87 16.96 7.01
CA SER A 330 4.78 15.68 7.70
C SER A 330 6.16 15.22 8.19
N GLY A 331 6.25 14.87 9.47
CA GLY A 331 7.43 14.26 10.07
C GLY A 331 7.41 12.73 10.05
N ASP A 332 6.30 12.12 9.63
CA ASP A 332 6.05 10.67 9.73
C ASP A 332 6.16 9.97 8.37
N ASP A 333 6.19 8.65 8.33
CA ASP A 333 6.19 7.89 7.08
C ASP A 333 4.88 8.10 6.31
N ILE A 334 5.00 8.40 5.01
CA ILE A 334 3.86 8.62 4.13
C ILE A 334 3.78 7.47 3.14
N THR A 335 2.71 6.69 3.23
CA THR A 335 2.29 5.80 2.15
C THR A 335 0.98 6.34 1.58
N VAL A 336 0.94 6.51 0.26
CA VAL A 336 -0.24 6.99 -0.46
C VAL A 336 -0.45 6.20 -1.74
N PHE A 337 -1.71 5.87 -2.01
CA PHE A 337 -2.16 5.26 -3.25
C PHE A 337 -3.19 6.16 -3.91
N VAL A 338 -3.04 6.38 -5.22
CA VAL A 338 -4.04 6.98 -6.09
C VAL A 338 -4.45 5.91 -7.09
N ILE A 339 -5.71 5.49 -7.06
CA ILE A 339 -6.20 4.31 -7.80
C ILE A 339 -7.38 4.74 -8.68
N PRO A 340 -7.35 4.53 -10.00
CA PRO A 340 -8.48 4.87 -10.86
C PRO A 340 -9.74 4.06 -10.53
N LEU A 341 -10.89 4.74 -10.54
CA LEU A 341 -12.21 4.10 -10.44
C LEU A 341 -12.65 3.51 -11.78
N ALA A 342 -12.26 4.12 -12.90
CA ALA A 342 -12.51 3.59 -14.24
C ALA A 342 -11.64 2.34 -14.50
N GLY A 343 -12.26 1.23 -14.92
CA GLY A 343 -11.56 -0.02 -15.17
C GLY A 343 -10.67 0.03 -16.44
N PRO A 344 -9.61 -0.81 -16.53
CA PRO A 344 -8.67 -0.82 -17.67
C PRO A 344 -9.31 -1.12 -19.03
N LYS A 345 -10.56 -1.61 -19.07
CA LYS A 345 -11.29 -1.89 -20.31
C LYS A 345 -11.86 -0.65 -21.01
N GLN A 346 -11.90 0.51 -20.37
CA GLN A 346 -12.39 1.75 -21.00
C GLN A 346 -11.32 2.51 -21.79
N TYR A 347 -10.03 2.18 -21.59
CA TYR A 347 -8.89 2.78 -22.29
C TYR A 347 -8.20 1.76 -23.20
N ALA A 348 -8.98 0.93 -23.90
CA ALA A 348 -8.42 0.11 -24.96
C ALA A 348 -7.78 1.04 -26.01
N ILE A 349 -6.46 0.96 -26.09
CA ILE A 349 -5.61 1.64 -27.06
C ILE A 349 -6.20 1.41 -28.45
N VAL A 350 -6.89 2.42 -28.98
CA VAL A 350 -7.13 2.51 -30.41
C VAL A 350 -5.82 2.99 -31.00
N THR A 351 -4.92 2.05 -31.29
CA THR A 351 -3.76 2.31 -32.14
C THR A 351 -4.28 2.56 -33.55
N HIS A 352 -4.73 3.79 -33.81
CA HIS A 352 -4.79 4.29 -35.17
C HIS A 352 -3.35 4.46 -35.64
N CYS A 353 -2.84 3.42 -36.31
CA CYS A 353 -1.60 3.50 -37.04
C CYS A 353 -1.85 4.42 -38.25
N SER A 354 -1.47 5.68 -38.10
CA SER A 354 -1.46 6.69 -39.15
C SER A 354 -0.46 6.27 -40.23
N LYS A 355 -0.93 5.58 -41.27
CA LYS A 355 -0.21 5.53 -42.54
C LYS A 355 -0.53 6.81 -43.30
N GLY A 356 0.37 7.78 -43.21
CA GLY A 356 0.55 8.71 -44.32
C GLY A 356 1.13 7.90 -45.48
N ASP A 357 0.40 7.82 -46.60
CA ASP A 357 1.00 8.24 -47.86
C ASP A 357 -0.03 8.52 -48.95
N THR A 358 0.44 9.34 -49.87
CA THR A 358 -0.25 10.06 -50.95
C THR A 358 -0.77 9.18 -52.12
N SER A 359 -1.73 9.77 -52.85
CA SER A 359 -2.04 9.61 -54.29
C SER A 359 -3.16 8.67 -54.76
N GLU A 360 -3.68 9.04 -55.94
CA GLU A 360 -5.04 8.86 -56.48
C GLU A 360 -5.34 7.51 -57.17
N HIS A 361 -6.67 7.28 -57.32
CA HIS A 361 -7.35 6.61 -58.44
C HIS A 361 -7.13 5.10 -58.73
N ARG A 362 -8.16 4.27 -58.42
CA ARG A 362 -9.13 3.69 -59.40
C ARG A 362 -10.01 2.60 -58.77
N GLU A 363 -11.26 2.56 -59.22
CA GLU A 363 -12.30 1.59 -58.89
C GLU A 363 -12.01 0.17 -59.40
N GLY A 364 -12.54 -0.85 -58.70
CA GLY A 364 -12.86 -2.15 -59.33
C GLY A 364 -12.70 -3.43 -58.48
N LYS A 365 -13.83 -3.90 -57.95
CA LYS A 365 -14.28 -5.31 -57.80
C LYS A 365 -13.39 -6.40 -57.15
N SER A 366 -14.00 -7.02 -56.13
CA SER A 366 -14.13 -8.48 -55.90
C SER A 366 -12.92 -9.28 -55.37
N GLN A 367 -13.02 -9.76 -54.12
CA GLN A 367 -13.06 -11.19 -53.75
C GLN A 367 -12.72 -11.39 -52.26
N VAL A 368 -13.61 -12.08 -51.55
CA VAL A 368 -13.37 -12.65 -50.23
C VAL A 368 -12.26 -13.69 -50.35
N LYS A 369 -11.11 -13.45 -49.69
CA LYS A 369 -10.06 -14.45 -49.49
C LYS A 369 -9.82 -14.66 -47.99
N SER A 370 -10.14 -15.88 -47.57
CA SER A 370 -9.64 -16.63 -46.41
C SER A 370 -8.45 -15.97 -45.69
N THR A 371 -8.69 -15.48 -44.47
CA THR A 371 -7.66 -14.98 -43.58
C THR A 371 -6.86 -16.15 -43.01
N THR A 372 -5.61 -16.28 -43.48
CA THR A 372 -4.58 -17.14 -42.88
C THR A 372 -4.33 -16.66 -41.45
N ALA A 373 -4.42 -17.55 -40.47
CA ALA A 373 -4.10 -17.27 -39.08
C ALA A 373 -2.63 -16.79 -38.98
N VAL A 374 -2.43 -15.53 -38.64
CA VAL A 374 -1.12 -15.01 -38.25
C VAL A 374 -0.84 -15.55 -36.85
N ASN A 375 0.09 -16.50 -36.76
CA ASN A 375 0.63 -16.97 -35.49
C ASN A 375 1.35 -15.80 -34.81
N VAL A 376 0.69 -15.15 -33.85
CA VAL A 376 1.32 -14.18 -32.96
C VAL A 376 2.21 -14.99 -32.02
N MET A 377 3.52 -15.06 -32.30
CA MET A 377 4.47 -15.57 -31.31
C MET A 377 4.42 -14.62 -30.10
N ALA A 378 4.19 -15.17 -28.91
CA ALA A 378 4.23 -14.42 -27.67
C ALA A 378 5.60 -13.73 -27.51
N ALA A 379 5.59 -12.43 -27.21
CA ALA A 379 6.81 -11.66 -26.94
C ALA A 379 7.60 -12.29 -25.79
N ILE A 380 8.94 -12.33 -25.90
CA ILE A 380 9.80 -12.89 -24.86
C ILE A 380 9.85 -11.87 -23.72
N ARG A 381 9.27 -12.20 -22.57
CA ARG A 381 9.33 -11.32 -21.39
C ARG A 381 10.52 -11.64 -20.50
N LYS A 382 11.18 -10.60 -19.98
CA LYS A 382 12.33 -10.70 -19.08
C LYS A 382 12.24 -9.71 -17.93
N LYS A 383 12.56 -10.18 -16.72
CA LYS A 383 12.60 -9.35 -15.51
C LYS A 383 14.02 -8.85 -15.24
N LEU A 384 14.18 -7.53 -15.17
CA LEU A 384 15.44 -6.86 -14.82
C LEU A 384 15.23 -6.10 -13.51
N VAL A 385 16.11 -6.31 -12.53
CA VAL A 385 16.11 -5.54 -11.28
C VAL A 385 17.38 -4.68 -11.22
N ILE A 386 17.24 -3.41 -10.87
CA ILE A 386 18.37 -2.49 -10.68
C ILE A 386 18.62 -2.25 -9.19
N VAL A 387 19.88 -2.30 -8.77
CA VAL A 387 20.32 -2.09 -7.37
C VAL A 387 21.58 -1.23 -7.33
N GLY A 388 21.92 -0.68 -6.17
CA GLY A 388 23.03 0.26 -6.01
C GLY A 388 22.69 1.38 -5.03
N ASP A 389 23.68 2.17 -4.64
CA ASP A 389 23.54 3.21 -3.61
C ASP A 389 22.43 4.23 -3.89
N GLY A 390 21.96 4.88 -2.83
CA GLY A 390 21.10 6.05 -2.95
C GLY A 390 21.74 7.12 -3.85
N ALA A 391 20.93 7.81 -4.65
CA ALA A 391 21.39 8.87 -5.56
C ALA A 391 22.45 8.49 -6.62
N CYS A 392 22.75 7.20 -6.84
CA CYS A 392 23.70 6.76 -7.88
C CYS A 392 23.14 6.80 -9.31
N GLY A 393 21.88 7.21 -9.51
CA GLY A 393 21.28 7.44 -10.84
C GLY A 393 20.47 6.28 -11.43
N LYS A 394 20.09 5.27 -10.62
CA LYS A 394 19.26 4.12 -11.05
C LYS A 394 17.98 4.53 -11.77
N THR A 395 17.18 5.38 -11.13
CA THR A 395 15.88 5.83 -11.63
C THR A 395 16.01 6.67 -12.89
N CYS A 396 16.99 7.58 -12.93
CA CYS A 396 17.30 8.35 -14.14
C CYS A 396 17.66 7.43 -15.32
N LEU A 397 18.43 6.37 -15.09
CA LEU A 397 18.80 5.40 -16.11
C LEU A 397 17.57 4.65 -16.66
N LEU A 398 16.69 4.16 -15.79
CA LEU A 398 15.47 3.46 -16.21
C LEU A 398 14.48 4.38 -16.94
N ILE A 399 14.29 5.62 -16.46
CA ILE A 399 13.37 6.58 -17.06
C ILE A 399 13.87 7.01 -18.44
N VAL A 400 15.16 7.33 -18.59
CA VAL A 400 15.71 7.72 -19.89
C VAL A 400 15.62 6.59 -20.91
N PHE A 401 15.85 5.34 -20.48
CA PHE A 401 15.69 4.20 -21.37
C PHE A 401 14.23 3.97 -21.80
N SER A 402 13.28 4.09 -20.88
CA SER A 402 11.86 3.79 -21.15
C SER A 402 11.08 4.94 -21.79
N LYS A 403 11.43 6.20 -21.49
CA LYS A 403 10.67 7.39 -21.89
C LYS A 403 11.46 8.39 -22.75
N ASP A 404 12.76 8.14 -22.97
CA ASP A 404 13.66 9.04 -23.71
C ASP A 404 13.73 10.48 -23.14
N GLN A 405 13.38 10.66 -21.87
CA GLN A 405 13.36 11.95 -21.16
C GLN A 405 14.15 11.86 -19.86
N PHE A 406 15.00 12.86 -19.59
CA PHE A 406 15.74 12.94 -18.32
C PHE A 406 14.88 13.67 -17.27
N PRO A 407 14.68 13.10 -16.06
CA PRO A 407 13.93 13.77 -15.00
C PRO A 407 14.75 14.92 -14.40
N GLU A 408 14.20 16.13 -14.36
CA GLU A 408 14.88 17.32 -13.78
C GLU A 408 14.79 17.37 -12.25
N VAL A 409 13.78 16.71 -11.67
CA VAL A 409 13.55 16.69 -10.22
C VAL A 409 14.02 15.36 -9.65
N TYR A 410 14.89 15.42 -8.64
CA TYR A 410 15.30 14.24 -7.90
C TYR A 410 14.21 13.83 -6.90
N VAL A 411 13.64 12.65 -7.09
CA VAL A 411 12.72 12.01 -6.15
C VAL A 411 13.33 10.68 -5.72
N PRO A 412 13.57 10.44 -4.41
CA PRO A 412 14.06 9.17 -3.92
C PRO A 412 13.07 8.02 -4.17
N THR A 413 13.53 6.97 -4.83
CA THR A 413 12.69 5.81 -5.18
C THR A 413 12.54 4.85 -4.02
N VAL A 414 11.32 4.30 -3.86
CA VAL A 414 11.03 3.20 -2.94
C VAL A 414 11.02 1.88 -3.71
N PHE A 415 10.00 1.70 -4.58
CA PHE A 415 9.91 0.64 -5.60
C PHE A 415 9.06 1.14 -6.76
N GLU A 416 9.53 0.94 -7.98
CA GLU A 416 8.77 1.25 -9.20
C GLU A 416 8.94 0.15 -10.23
N ASN A 417 7.90 -0.05 -11.06
CA ASN A 417 7.91 -1.01 -12.14
C ASN A 417 7.66 -0.30 -13.46
N TYR A 418 8.58 -0.44 -14.41
CA TYR A 418 8.43 0.04 -15.77
C TYR A 418 8.40 -1.13 -16.74
N ILE A 419 7.80 -0.89 -17.92
CA ILE A 419 7.84 -1.83 -19.04
C ILE A 419 8.51 -1.11 -20.20
N ALA A 420 9.46 -1.77 -20.84
CA ALA A 420 10.14 -1.25 -22.02
C ALA A 420 10.38 -2.38 -23.03
N ASP A 421 10.08 -2.12 -24.29
CA ASP A 421 10.36 -3.04 -25.39
C ASP A 421 11.75 -2.77 -25.95
N ILE A 422 12.53 -3.84 -26.18
CA ILE A 422 13.84 -3.77 -26.80
C ILE A 422 14.03 -4.90 -27.80
N GLU A 423 14.61 -4.57 -28.95
CA GLU A 423 15.03 -5.55 -29.93
C GLU A 423 16.53 -5.87 -29.76
N VAL A 424 16.85 -7.12 -29.45
CA VAL A 424 18.24 -7.60 -29.29
C VAL A 424 18.44 -8.89 -30.07
N ASP A 425 19.46 -8.93 -30.92
CA ASP A 425 19.82 -10.09 -31.76
C ASP A 425 18.60 -10.62 -32.57
N CYS A 426 17.83 -9.70 -33.18
CA CYS A 426 16.60 -9.97 -33.94
C CYS A 426 15.45 -10.60 -33.13
N LYS A 427 15.43 -10.40 -31.81
CA LYS A 427 14.35 -10.84 -30.92
C LYS A 427 13.74 -9.65 -30.21
N GLN A 428 12.43 -9.52 -30.31
CA GLN A 428 11.64 -8.59 -29.51
C GLN A 428 11.53 -9.12 -28.08
N VAL A 429 11.98 -8.32 -27.12
CA VAL A 429 11.97 -8.64 -25.69
C VAL A 429 11.24 -7.54 -24.94
N GLU A 430 10.23 -7.92 -24.16
CA GLU A 430 9.58 -7.03 -23.20
C GLU A 430 10.35 -7.11 -21.87
N LEU A 431 10.99 -6.00 -21.47
CA LEU A 431 11.67 -5.88 -20.19
C LEU A 431 10.71 -5.34 -19.13
N ALA A 432 10.46 -6.13 -18.08
CA ALA A 432 9.90 -5.64 -16.83
C ALA A 432 11.04 -5.10 -15.97
N LEU A 433 11.15 -3.78 -15.87
CA LEU A 433 12.21 -3.06 -15.16
C LEU A 433 11.74 -2.78 -13.73
N TRP A 434 12.47 -3.30 -12.74
CA TRP A 434 12.17 -3.13 -11.32
C TRP A 434 13.18 -2.18 -10.70
N ASP A 435 12.75 -0.95 -10.42
CA ASP A 435 13.52 0.05 -9.70
C ASP A 435 13.48 -0.20 -8.19
N THR A 436 14.61 0.03 -7.51
CA THR A 436 14.72 -0.23 -6.08
C THR A 436 15.40 0.92 -5.34
N ALA A 437 14.96 1.17 -4.11
CA ALA A 437 15.62 2.08 -3.18
C ALA A 437 17.07 1.67 -2.90
N GLY A 438 17.98 2.64 -2.90
CA GLY A 438 19.40 2.42 -2.56
C GLY A 438 19.76 2.70 -1.11
N GLN A 439 18.83 3.24 -0.33
CA GLN A 439 19.01 3.60 1.08
C GLN A 439 18.86 2.38 1.98
N GLU A 440 19.55 2.40 3.11
CA GLU A 440 19.60 1.27 4.05
C GLU A 440 18.26 1.01 4.73
N ASP A 441 17.43 2.05 4.89
CA ASP A 441 16.07 1.95 5.46
C ASP A 441 15.19 0.93 4.70
N TYR A 442 15.52 0.66 3.43
CA TYR A 442 14.79 -0.27 2.56
C TYR A 442 15.45 -1.64 2.41
N ASP A 443 16.53 -1.94 3.14
CA ASP A 443 17.27 -3.22 3.03
C ASP A 443 16.38 -4.44 3.33
N ARG A 444 15.33 -4.27 4.16
CA ARG A 444 14.36 -5.35 4.44
C ARG A 444 13.26 -5.49 3.39
N LEU A 445 13.02 -4.45 2.58
CA LEU A 445 11.98 -4.42 1.56
C LEU A 445 12.53 -4.77 0.17
N ARG A 446 13.77 -4.40 -0.14
CA ARG A 446 14.46 -4.69 -1.41
C ARG A 446 14.43 -6.16 -1.81
N PRO A 447 14.58 -7.12 -0.89
CA PRO A 447 14.50 -8.54 -1.21
C PRO A 447 13.18 -9.00 -1.82
N LEU A 448 12.09 -8.24 -1.65
CA LEU A 448 10.79 -8.55 -2.24
C LEU A 448 10.77 -8.38 -3.77
N SER A 449 11.72 -7.62 -4.34
CA SER A 449 11.82 -7.42 -5.78
C SER A 449 12.64 -8.49 -6.50
N TYR A 450 13.41 -9.31 -5.78
CA TYR A 450 14.32 -10.31 -6.35
C TYR A 450 13.70 -11.60 -6.90
N PRO A 451 12.55 -12.14 -6.42
CA PRO A 451 11.98 -13.36 -6.96
C PRO A 451 11.81 -13.31 -8.48
N ASP A 452 12.17 -14.40 -9.15
CA ASP A 452 12.07 -14.59 -10.61
C ASP A 452 12.85 -13.58 -11.47
N THR A 453 13.90 -12.98 -10.94
CA THR A 453 14.76 -12.05 -11.71
C THR A 453 15.61 -12.77 -12.75
N ASP A 454 15.62 -12.26 -13.98
CA ASP A 454 16.42 -12.82 -15.09
C ASP A 454 17.81 -12.19 -15.22
N VAL A 455 17.97 -10.92 -14.83
CA VAL A 455 19.24 -10.17 -14.88
C VAL A 455 19.24 -9.04 -13.85
N ILE A 456 20.41 -8.76 -13.28
CA ILE A 456 20.63 -7.65 -12.34
C ILE A 456 21.46 -6.55 -13.00
N LEU A 457 21.01 -5.31 -12.89
CA LEU A 457 21.86 -4.14 -13.07
C LEU A 457 22.36 -3.69 -11.69
N MET A 458 23.67 -3.70 -11.49
CA MET A 458 24.30 -3.26 -10.25
C MET A 458 25.02 -1.95 -10.53
N CYS A 459 24.54 -0.86 -9.94
CA CYS A 459 24.93 0.49 -10.30
C CYS A 459 25.76 1.16 -9.20
N PHE A 460 26.79 1.88 -9.63
CA PHE A 460 27.49 2.88 -8.84
C PHE A 460 27.57 4.18 -9.63
N SER A 461 28.05 5.26 -9.00
CA SER A 461 28.19 6.56 -9.64
C SER A 461 29.65 6.93 -9.85
N ILE A 462 30.02 7.41 -11.04
CA ILE A 462 31.41 7.78 -11.36
C ILE A 462 31.92 8.96 -10.53
N ASP A 463 31.01 9.84 -10.10
CA ASP A 463 31.29 10.96 -9.19
C ASP A 463 31.34 10.57 -7.71
N SER A 464 31.21 9.28 -7.36
CA SER A 464 31.21 8.80 -5.97
C SER A 464 32.00 7.50 -5.84
N PRO A 465 33.31 7.58 -5.54
CA PRO A 465 34.16 6.41 -5.31
C PRO A 465 33.63 5.47 -4.21
N ASP A 466 33.07 6.02 -3.14
CA ASP A 466 32.44 5.25 -2.06
C ASP A 466 31.34 4.30 -2.59
N SER A 467 30.56 4.75 -3.57
CA SER A 467 29.51 3.91 -4.17
C SER A 467 30.07 2.72 -4.96
N LEU A 468 31.32 2.78 -5.44
CA LEU A 468 32.03 1.65 -6.03
C LEU A 468 32.57 0.71 -4.94
N GLU A 469 33.06 1.24 -3.82
CA GLU A 469 33.54 0.44 -2.69
C GLU A 469 32.41 -0.37 -2.05
N ASN A 470 31.18 0.16 -2.03
CA ASN A 470 29.99 -0.53 -1.55
C ASN A 470 29.56 -1.72 -2.43
N ILE A 471 30.03 -1.81 -3.67
CA ILE A 471 29.67 -2.90 -4.61
C ILE A 471 30.06 -4.28 -4.06
N PRO A 472 31.33 -4.56 -3.71
CA PRO A 472 31.72 -5.84 -3.13
C PRO A 472 31.31 -6.02 -1.67
N GLU A 473 31.13 -4.93 -0.91
CA GLU A 473 30.85 -4.99 0.53
C GLU A 473 29.37 -5.21 0.84
N LYS A 474 28.46 -4.57 0.09
CA LYS A 474 27.01 -4.60 0.32
C LYS A 474 26.25 -5.29 -0.80
N TRP A 475 26.35 -4.74 -2.02
CA TRP A 475 25.47 -5.12 -3.12
C TRP A 475 25.72 -6.53 -3.63
N THR A 476 26.98 -6.93 -3.74
CA THR A 476 27.36 -8.26 -4.21
C THR A 476 26.93 -9.37 -3.25
N PRO A 477 27.19 -9.29 -1.93
CA PRO A 477 26.66 -10.26 -0.97
C PRO A 477 25.13 -10.36 -0.98
N GLU A 478 24.42 -9.24 -1.03
CA GLU A 478 22.95 -9.20 -1.05
C GLU A 478 22.39 -9.90 -2.31
N VAL A 479 22.87 -9.51 -3.49
CA VAL A 479 22.41 -10.08 -4.76
C VAL A 479 22.77 -11.57 -4.86
N LYS A 480 23.97 -11.98 -4.44
CA LYS A 480 24.36 -13.40 -4.46
C LYS A 480 23.55 -14.25 -3.48
N HIS A 481 23.06 -13.67 -2.38
CA HIS A 481 22.18 -14.35 -1.43
C HIS A 481 20.79 -14.60 -2.01
N PHE A 482 20.14 -13.58 -2.57
CA PHE A 482 18.74 -13.66 -3.03
C PHE A 482 18.56 -14.10 -4.50
N CYS A 483 19.54 -13.82 -5.36
CA CYS A 483 19.52 -14.09 -6.79
C CYS A 483 20.68 -15.01 -7.22
N PRO A 484 20.79 -16.24 -6.66
CA PRO A 484 21.89 -17.14 -7.01
C PRO A 484 21.84 -17.52 -8.49
N ASN A 485 22.98 -17.42 -9.17
CA ASN A 485 23.15 -17.72 -10.61
C ASN A 485 22.46 -16.74 -11.58
N VAL A 486 21.95 -15.60 -11.11
CA VAL A 486 21.45 -14.53 -11.98
C VAL A 486 22.64 -13.69 -12.47
N PRO A 487 22.77 -13.40 -13.78
CA PRO A 487 23.86 -12.59 -14.30
C PRO A 487 23.77 -11.15 -13.80
N ILE A 488 24.92 -10.59 -13.44
CA ILE A 488 25.07 -9.21 -12.96
C ILE A 488 25.77 -8.39 -14.04
N ILE A 489 25.21 -7.24 -14.42
CA ILE A 489 25.89 -6.22 -15.20
C ILE A 489 26.29 -5.10 -14.24
N LEU A 490 27.59 -4.79 -14.16
CA LEU A 490 28.07 -3.66 -13.39
C LEU A 490 27.97 -2.40 -14.26
N VAL A 491 27.35 -1.35 -13.73
CA VAL A 491 27.08 -0.11 -14.46
C VAL A 491 27.63 1.10 -13.70
N GLY A 492 28.54 1.84 -14.34
CA GLY A 492 29.02 3.14 -13.87
C GLY A 492 28.16 4.27 -14.42
N ASN A 493 27.31 4.87 -13.58
CA ASN A 493 26.43 5.98 -13.95
C ASN A 493 27.14 7.34 -13.89
N LYS A 494 26.48 8.36 -14.43
CA LYS A 494 26.94 9.77 -14.43
C LYS A 494 28.31 9.97 -15.07
N LYS A 495 28.58 9.27 -16.17
CA LYS A 495 29.84 9.36 -16.93
C LYS A 495 30.20 10.79 -17.36
N ASP A 496 29.19 11.64 -17.55
CA ASP A 496 29.36 13.06 -17.86
C ASP A 496 30.14 13.83 -16.78
N LEU A 497 30.10 13.40 -15.52
CA LEU A 497 30.75 14.09 -14.40
C LEU A 497 32.24 13.76 -14.25
N ARG A 498 32.78 12.76 -14.97
CA ARG A 498 34.20 12.38 -14.86
C ARG A 498 35.17 13.53 -15.18
N ASN A 499 34.80 14.35 -16.15
CA ASN A 499 35.60 15.48 -16.63
C ASN A 499 35.03 16.84 -16.18
N ASP A 500 34.01 16.84 -15.33
CA ASP A 500 33.42 18.05 -14.80
C ASP A 500 34.35 18.69 -13.74
N GLU A 501 34.72 19.95 -13.95
CA GLU A 501 35.67 20.65 -13.08
C GLU A 501 35.12 20.88 -11.67
N HIS A 502 33.80 21.04 -11.52
CA HIS A 502 33.17 21.19 -10.22
C HIS A 502 33.27 19.88 -9.43
N THR A 503 32.86 18.77 -10.05
CA THR A 503 32.93 17.42 -9.45
C THR A 503 34.35 17.07 -9.00
N ARG A 504 35.36 17.30 -9.86
CA ARG A 504 36.76 17.07 -9.49
C ARG A 504 37.24 17.91 -8.31
N ARG A 505 36.83 19.17 -8.24
CA ARG A 505 37.18 20.06 -7.11
C ARG A 505 36.55 19.59 -5.81
N GLU A 506 35.29 19.15 -5.82
CA GLU A 506 34.62 18.65 -4.62
C GLU A 506 35.25 17.34 -4.12
N LEU A 507 35.51 16.38 -5.02
CA LEU A 507 36.18 15.13 -4.64
C LEU A 507 37.61 15.34 -4.12
N ALA A 508 38.35 16.29 -4.70
CA ALA A 508 39.69 16.62 -4.24
C ALA A 508 39.71 17.13 -2.79
N LYS A 509 38.64 17.77 -2.29
CA LYS A 509 38.53 18.16 -0.86
C LYS A 509 38.54 16.95 0.07
N MET A 510 38.02 15.82 -0.42
CA MET A 510 38.00 14.52 0.28
C MET A 510 39.19 13.63 -0.11
N LYS A 511 40.17 14.15 -0.85
CA LYS A 511 41.33 13.40 -1.40
C LYS A 511 40.92 12.22 -2.29
N GLN A 512 39.83 12.39 -3.03
CA GLN A 512 39.31 11.41 -3.97
C GLN A 512 39.33 11.99 -5.40
N ASP A 513 39.22 11.10 -6.39
CA ASP A 513 39.09 11.41 -7.82
C ASP A 513 37.88 10.65 -8.40
N PRO A 514 37.23 11.12 -9.48
CA PRO A 514 36.18 10.36 -10.15
C PRO A 514 36.68 8.98 -10.61
N VAL A 515 35.80 7.97 -10.53
CA VAL A 515 36.12 6.59 -10.88
C VAL A 515 36.59 6.47 -12.33
N LYS A 516 37.73 5.82 -12.53
CA LYS A 516 38.33 5.56 -13.84
C LYS A 516 37.77 4.28 -14.48
N PRO A 517 37.76 4.20 -15.83
CA PRO A 517 37.24 3.02 -16.52
C PRO A 517 37.95 1.70 -16.19
N GLU A 518 39.22 1.75 -15.82
CA GLU A 518 39.99 0.60 -15.36
C GLU A 518 39.51 0.08 -14.00
N GLU A 519 39.19 0.98 -13.05
CA GLU A 519 38.72 0.62 -11.71
C GLU A 519 37.36 -0.09 -11.75
N GLY A 520 36.45 0.39 -12.60
CA GLY A 520 35.16 -0.26 -12.84
C GLY A 520 35.31 -1.64 -13.51
N ARG A 521 36.26 -1.79 -14.44
CA ARG A 521 36.57 -3.09 -15.07
C ARG A 521 37.16 -4.08 -14.07
N ASP A 522 38.09 -3.64 -13.23
CA ASP A 522 38.69 -4.46 -12.18
C ASP A 522 37.64 -4.88 -11.16
N MET A 523 36.73 -3.99 -10.78
CA MET A 523 35.61 -4.33 -9.90
C MET A 523 34.67 -5.36 -10.51
N ALA A 524 34.31 -5.22 -11.79
CA ALA A 524 33.47 -6.20 -12.49
C ALA A 524 34.11 -7.60 -12.50
N ASN A 525 35.42 -7.68 -12.73
CA ASN A 525 36.17 -8.93 -12.64
C ASN A 525 36.15 -9.49 -11.21
N ARG A 526 36.38 -8.65 -10.20
CA ARG A 526 36.40 -9.02 -8.77
C ARG A 526 35.08 -9.64 -8.32
N ILE A 527 33.93 -9.10 -8.74
CA ILE A 527 32.61 -9.62 -8.35
C ILE A 527 32.10 -10.74 -9.27
N SER A 528 32.82 -11.02 -10.36
CA SER A 528 32.43 -11.93 -11.44
C SER A 528 31.15 -11.49 -12.17
N ALA A 529 31.04 -10.20 -12.47
CA ALA A 529 29.96 -9.66 -13.30
C ALA A 529 30.07 -10.20 -14.73
N PHE A 530 28.93 -10.30 -15.42
CA PHE A 530 28.85 -10.70 -16.83
C PHE A 530 29.49 -9.64 -17.74
N GLY A 531 29.43 -8.37 -17.35
CA GLY A 531 30.06 -7.27 -18.07
C GLY A 531 30.08 -5.97 -17.27
N TYR A 532 30.87 -5.02 -17.76
CA TYR A 532 30.95 -3.65 -17.25
C TYR A 532 30.63 -2.65 -18.36
N LEU A 533 29.77 -1.68 -18.06
CA LEU A 533 29.43 -0.57 -18.95
C LEU A 533 29.36 0.74 -18.16
N GLU A 534 29.59 1.84 -18.85
CA GLU A 534 29.42 3.19 -18.31
C GLU A 534 28.38 3.93 -19.12
N CYS A 535 27.55 4.73 -18.46
CA CYS A 535 26.56 5.53 -19.14
C CYS A 535 26.36 6.89 -18.46
N SER A 536 25.75 7.81 -19.20
CA SER A 536 25.18 9.03 -18.67
C SER A 536 23.73 9.09 -19.11
N ALA A 537 22.81 8.93 -18.15
CA ALA A 537 21.40 9.16 -18.38
C ALA A 537 21.14 10.62 -18.85
N LYS A 538 21.94 11.58 -18.37
CA LYS A 538 21.79 13.01 -18.69
C LYS A 538 22.10 13.33 -20.15
N THR A 539 23.15 12.72 -20.71
CA THR A 539 23.52 12.91 -22.13
C THR A 539 23.01 11.81 -23.04
N LYS A 540 22.32 10.80 -22.48
CA LYS A 540 21.88 9.55 -23.12
C LYS A 540 23.03 8.64 -23.61
N ASP A 541 24.29 9.00 -23.36
CA ASP A 541 25.47 8.22 -23.75
C ASP A 541 25.49 6.87 -23.02
N GLY A 542 25.62 5.77 -23.76
CA GLY A 542 25.75 4.41 -23.21
C GLY A 542 24.48 3.80 -22.61
N VAL A 543 23.35 4.51 -22.60
CA VAL A 543 22.11 4.03 -21.95
C VAL A 543 21.59 2.78 -22.65
N ARG A 544 21.44 2.81 -23.98
CA ARG A 544 20.89 1.69 -24.75
C ARG A 544 21.77 0.44 -24.64
N GLU A 545 23.08 0.62 -24.69
CA GLU A 545 24.09 -0.44 -24.63
C GLU A 545 24.00 -1.22 -23.30
N VAL A 546 23.69 -0.55 -22.19
CA VAL A 546 23.45 -1.19 -20.89
C VAL A 546 22.30 -2.20 -20.97
N PHE A 547 21.16 -1.79 -21.51
CA PHE A 547 19.98 -2.66 -21.60
C PHE A 547 20.13 -3.74 -22.69
N GLU A 548 20.84 -3.47 -23.78
CA GLU A 548 21.18 -4.49 -24.78
C GLU A 548 22.06 -5.59 -24.18
N MET A 549 23.09 -5.24 -23.40
CA MET A 549 23.95 -6.20 -22.72
C MET A 549 23.19 -7.01 -21.66
N ALA A 550 22.37 -6.34 -20.85
CA ALA A 550 21.54 -7.00 -19.84
C ALA A 550 20.54 -7.99 -20.46
N THR A 551 19.89 -7.58 -21.55
CA THR A 551 18.96 -8.44 -22.31
C THR A 551 19.69 -9.64 -22.89
N ARG A 552 20.87 -9.44 -23.48
CA ARG A 552 21.69 -10.53 -24.02
C ARG A 552 22.09 -11.52 -22.91
N ALA A 553 22.48 -11.04 -21.74
CA ALA A 553 22.78 -11.87 -20.58
C ALA A 553 21.56 -12.70 -20.13
N ALA A 554 20.39 -12.07 -20.00
CA ALA A 554 19.13 -12.71 -19.63
C ALA A 554 18.68 -13.82 -20.61
N LEU A 555 18.97 -13.65 -21.90
CA LEU A 555 18.66 -14.63 -22.94
C LEU A 555 19.63 -15.82 -22.95
N GLN A 556 20.90 -15.65 -22.55
CA GLN A 556 21.90 -16.71 -22.57
C GLN A 556 21.71 -17.76 -21.46
N VAL A 557 21.24 -17.35 -20.27
CA VAL A 557 21.06 -18.25 -19.10
C VAL A 557 20.12 -19.41 -19.40
N ARG A 558 19.11 -19.21 -20.26
CA ARG A 558 18.17 -20.28 -20.66
C ARG A 558 18.80 -21.39 -21.50
N LYS A 559 19.89 -21.14 -22.24
CA LYS A 559 20.53 -22.17 -23.08
C LYS A 559 21.25 -23.25 -22.25
N ARG A 560 21.63 -22.97 -20.99
CA ARG A 560 22.34 -23.93 -20.12
C ARG A 560 21.43 -24.91 -19.35
N LYS A 561 20.13 -24.64 -19.20
CA LYS A 561 19.19 -25.48 -18.40
C LYS A 561 18.66 -26.76 -19.08
N LYS A 562 19.19 -27.17 -20.25
CA LYS A 562 18.72 -28.37 -21.00
C LYS A 562 19.70 -29.56 -20.98
N ARG A 563 20.28 -29.93 -19.82
CA ARG A 563 20.89 -31.26 -19.62
C ARG A 563 20.74 -31.69 -18.16
N GLY A 564 19.86 -32.67 -17.92
CA GLY A 564 19.63 -33.27 -16.60
C GLY A 564 18.20 -33.77 -16.45
N GLY A 565 17.79 -34.74 -17.28
CA GLY A 565 16.59 -35.52 -17.00
C GLY A 565 16.85 -36.39 -15.78
N CYS A 566 16.05 -36.23 -14.73
CA CYS A 566 16.03 -37.15 -13.60
C CYS A 566 15.07 -38.29 -13.97
N LEU A 567 15.60 -39.51 -13.99
CA LEU A 567 14.83 -40.74 -14.12
C LEU A 567 14.27 -41.06 -12.72
N LEU A 568 12.95 -41.08 -12.57
CA LEU A 568 12.30 -41.63 -11.38
C LEU A 568 12.48 -43.15 -11.42
N LEU A 569 13.23 -43.68 -10.45
CA LEU A 569 13.22 -45.08 -10.03
C LEU A 569 12.62 -45.16 -8.63
#